data_AF-A0A2A4R5D6-F1
#
_entry.id   AF-A0A2A4R5D6-F1
#
_cell.length_a   1.000
_cell.length_b   1.000
_cell.length_c   1.000
_cell.angle_alpha   90.00
_cell.angle_beta   90.00
_cell.angle_gamma   90.00
#
_symmetry.space_group_name_H-M   'P 1'
#
loop_
_entity.id
_entity.type
_entity.pdbx_description
1 polymer ?
#
loop_
_entity_poly.entity_id
_entity_poly.type
_entity_poly.pdbx_seq_one_letter_code
_entity_poly.pdbx_strand_id
1 'polypeptide(L)'
;MGGAASSTSNAMDKIIDIAGKMGKPSLQLQSKGETKGEKTENVAEAEPGVVINRRLGAATAIPAFDNIKGGGGDDTITYENSTYDRSQAVIYGGGGDDVISMSSIGDSPHGAFGGDGNDTISISARHAGASGGAGDDVITVAGDYLVSAYGDAGDDVITASGELVSRIEGGQGNDTITVNGTAVGLVSGGFGDDVITVTSENKFDDWSDYDHGTGHVHGYYDGYKNPPIIDGGRGNDVINIDGQARVVHRAGDGQDVITVSDKTEFVTFGKDWFDSVLNLDDANFSYENGELTVTFEGHDDKMTIRAAEGEELSWELTSDRTFMVTVNKAAETSVDAEAGAEVEHDDQTDQADS
;
A
#
# COMPACT_ATOMS: atom_id res chain seq x y z
N MET A 1 -19.21 51.99 -17.11
CA MET A 1 -18.34 50.83 -17.38
C MET A 1 -16.93 51.21 -16.95
N GLY A 2 -16.62 50.97 -15.68
CA GLY A 2 -15.27 51.11 -15.12
C GLY A 2 -14.98 49.82 -14.38
N GLY A 3 -14.22 48.93 -15.02
CA GLY A 3 -13.81 47.65 -14.46
C GLY A 3 -12.47 47.80 -13.77
N ALA A 4 -12.44 47.51 -12.48
CA ALA A 4 -11.23 47.24 -11.72
C ALA A 4 -10.77 45.80 -11.99
N ALA A 5 -9.48 45.60 -12.21
CA ALA A 5 -8.78 44.33 -12.04
C ALA A 5 -7.41 44.69 -11.45
N SER A 6 -7.22 44.52 -10.13
CA SER A 6 -6.88 43.27 -9.44
C SER A 6 -5.38 42.95 -9.59
N SER A 7 -4.64 43.40 -8.60
CA SER A 7 -3.22 43.16 -8.38
C SER A 7 -2.99 41.78 -7.75
N THR A 8 -2.57 40.80 -8.54
CA THR A 8 -1.91 39.57 -8.04
C THR A 8 -1.09 38.94 -9.17
N SER A 9 0.09 39.50 -9.46
CA SER A 9 1.18 38.75 -10.10
C SER A 9 2.48 39.36 -9.59
N ASN A 10 3.14 38.69 -8.64
CA ASN A 10 4.53 39.04 -8.28
C ASN A 10 5.27 38.05 -7.37
N ALA A 11 4.77 36.83 -7.17
CA ALA A 11 5.53 35.75 -6.54
C ALA A 11 5.97 34.71 -7.59
N MET A 12 5.02 34.14 -8.36
CA MET A 12 5.32 33.13 -9.38
C MET A 12 6.17 33.65 -10.54
N ASP A 13 5.92 34.87 -11.03
CA ASP A 13 6.70 35.44 -12.14
C ASP A 13 8.17 35.74 -11.75
N LYS A 14 8.45 35.93 -10.45
CA LYS A 14 9.82 36.11 -9.95
C LYS A 14 10.55 34.78 -9.73
N ILE A 15 9.82 33.71 -9.39
CA ILE A 15 10.38 32.37 -9.24
C ILE A 15 10.80 31.82 -10.62
N ILE A 16 10.01 32.08 -11.67
CA ILE A 16 10.33 31.68 -13.05
C ILE A 16 11.53 32.46 -13.61
N ASP A 17 11.69 33.74 -13.28
CA ASP A 17 12.84 34.56 -13.72
C ASP A 17 14.15 34.21 -12.99
N ILE A 18 14.08 33.69 -11.75
CA ILE A 18 15.25 33.16 -11.02
C ILE A 18 15.68 31.81 -11.59
N ALA A 19 14.72 30.92 -11.90
CA ALA A 19 15.00 29.63 -12.55
C ALA A 19 15.64 29.80 -13.94
N GLY A 20 15.31 30.87 -14.68
CA GLY A 20 15.92 31.18 -15.98
C GLY A 20 17.33 31.79 -15.92
N LYS A 21 17.78 32.29 -14.77
CA LYS A 21 19.09 32.97 -14.60
C LYS A 21 20.16 32.15 -13.89
N MET A 22 19.79 31.04 -13.25
CA MET A 22 20.73 30.06 -12.74
C MET A 22 21.17 29.15 -13.90
N GLY A 23 22.29 29.48 -14.53
CA GLY A 23 22.96 28.54 -15.43
C GLY A 23 23.38 27.30 -14.64
N LYS A 24 22.57 26.23 -14.68
CA LYS A 24 22.94 24.93 -14.12
C LYS A 24 23.94 24.25 -15.09
N PRO A 25 25.05 23.68 -14.60
CA PRO A 25 25.82 22.74 -15.40
C PRO A 25 24.95 21.50 -15.62
N SER A 26 24.40 21.35 -16.83
CA SER A 26 23.75 20.11 -17.24
C SER A 26 24.84 19.06 -17.45
N LEU A 27 25.07 18.18 -16.48
CA LEU A 27 25.85 16.98 -16.74
C LEU A 27 24.95 15.99 -17.49
N GLN A 28 24.89 16.11 -18.82
CA GLN A 28 24.32 15.05 -19.65
C GLN A 28 25.32 13.89 -19.71
N LEU A 29 25.20 12.93 -18.79
CA LEU A 29 25.93 11.67 -18.89
C LEU A 29 25.29 10.81 -20.00
N GLN A 30 25.64 11.11 -21.25
CA GLN A 30 25.53 10.12 -22.32
C GLN A 30 26.72 9.16 -22.19
N SER A 31 26.50 7.99 -21.57
CA SER A 31 27.51 6.94 -21.54
C SER A 31 27.69 6.33 -22.94
N LYS A 32 28.57 6.91 -23.75
CA LYS A 32 29.27 6.21 -24.83
C LYS A 32 30.60 5.71 -24.26
N GLY A 33 30.73 4.41 -24.04
CA GLY A 33 32.00 3.86 -23.56
C GLY A 33 32.01 2.33 -23.54
N GLU A 34 32.92 1.77 -24.32
CA GLU A 34 33.20 0.36 -24.48
C GLU A 34 33.77 -0.30 -23.21
N THR A 35 33.66 -1.61 -23.16
CA THR A 35 34.04 -2.52 -22.05
C THR A 35 35.52 -2.50 -21.68
N LYS A 36 35.82 -2.37 -20.37
CA LYS A 36 36.66 -3.33 -19.61
C LYS A 36 36.86 -2.91 -18.15
N GLY A 37 36.53 -3.83 -17.24
CA GLY A 37 37.07 -3.89 -15.89
C GLY A 37 36.09 -3.45 -14.82
N GLU A 38 35.73 -4.39 -13.94
CA GLU A 38 35.17 -4.12 -12.62
C GLU A 38 36.00 -3.06 -11.89
N LYS A 39 35.48 -1.84 -11.89
CA LYS A 39 35.74 -0.85 -10.86
C LYS A 39 34.37 -0.30 -10.48
N THR A 40 33.93 -0.63 -9.28
CA THR A 40 32.98 0.20 -8.55
C THR A 40 33.60 1.59 -8.45
N GLU A 41 33.23 2.49 -9.37
CA GLU A 41 33.54 3.89 -9.20
C GLU A 41 32.74 4.37 -8.00
N ASN A 42 33.44 4.73 -6.91
CA ASN A 42 32.88 5.58 -5.89
C ASN A 42 32.50 6.89 -6.58
N VAL A 43 31.24 6.99 -7.01
CA VAL A 43 30.65 8.22 -7.51
C VAL A 43 30.80 9.23 -6.38
N ALA A 44 31.54 10.31 -6.63
CA ALA A 44 31.63 11.43 -5.71
C ALA A 44 30.21 11.88 -5.34
N GLU A 45 29.96 12.20 -4.06
CA GLU A 45 28.68 12.75 -3.61
C GLU A 45 28.26 13.86 -4.57
N ALA A 46 27.04 13.77 -5.11
CA ALA A 46 26.55 14.77 -6.03
C ALA A 46 26.49 16.13 -5.32
N GLU A 47 26.74 17.20 -6.09
CA GLU A 47 26.63 18.57 -5.58
C GLU A 47 25.20 18.81 -5.08
N PRO A 48 24.96 19.71 -4.11
CA PRO A 48 23.61 19.91 -3.63
C PRO A 48 22.60 20.43 -4.65
N GLY A 49 21.37 19.89 -4.65
CA GLY A 49 20.25 20.38 -5.46
C GLY A 49 20.32 20.03 -6.95
N VAL A 50 20.73 18.81 -7.25
CA VAL A 50 20.97 18.24 -8.56
C VAL A 50 19.68 17.72 -9.20
N VAL A 51 19.69 17.72 -10.53
CA VAL A 51 18.66 17.06 -11.35
C VAL A 51 19.31 15.90 -12.09
N ILE A 52 18.96 14.67 -11.74
CA ILE A 52 19.47 13.44 -12.36
C ILE A 52 18.38 12.85 -13.25
N ASN A 53 18.70 12.60 -14.53
CA ASN A 53 17.80 11.89 -15.45
C ASN A 53 18.52 10.66 -16.02
N ARG A 54 18.08 9.47 -15.61
CA ARG A 54 18.64 8.19 -16.04
C ARG A 54 17.61 7.44 -16.90
N ARG A 55 17.99 7.07 -18.12
CA ARG A 55 17.14 6.30 -19.04
C ARG A 55 17.88 5.11 -19.63
N LEU A 56 17.32 3.92 -19.48
CA LEU A 56 17.80 2.67 -20.06
C LEU A 56 16.90 2.27 -21.23
N GLY A 57 17.53 1.99 -22.39
CA GLY A 57 16.85 1.59 -23.62
C GLY A 57 17.60 0.46 -24.34
N ALA A 58 16.96 -0.12 -25.36
CA ALA A 58 17.36 -1.38 -26.01
C ALA A 58 18.78 -1.45 -26.64
N ALA A 59 19.56 -0.36 -26.65
CA ALA A 59 20.83 -0.25 -27.37
C ALA A 59 22.07 -0.09 -26.49
N THR A 60 21.94 -0.07 -25.16
CA THR A 60 23.08 0.11 -24.24
C THR A 60 23.48 -1.21 -23.60
N ALA A 61 24.79 -1.41 -23.37
CA ALA A 61 25.25 -2.37 -22.38
C ALA A 61 24.66 -1.93 -21.03
N ILE A 62 23.70 -2.69 -20.53
CA ILE A 62 22.92 -2.31 -19.36
C ILE A 62 23.71 -2.78 -18.13
N PRO A 63 24.05 -1.88 -17.20
CA PRO A 63 24.63 -2.31 -15.93
C PRO A 63 23.65 -3.23 -15.21
N ALA A 64 24.18 -4.29 -14.58
CA ALA A 64 23.37 -5.18 -13.76
C ALA A 64 22.76 -4.46 -12.54
N PHE A 65 23.37 -3.34 -12.14
CA PHE A 65 22.97 -2.54 -10.99
C PHE A 65 23.30 -1.06 -11.22
N ASP A 66 22.28 -0.19 -11.19
CA ASP A 66 22.41 1.27 -11.18
C ASP A 66 22.26 1.77 -9.74
N ASN A 67 23.27 2.49 -9.24
CA ASN A 67 23.25 3.14 -7.94
C ASN A 67 23.30 4.66 -8.14
N ILE A 68 22.22 5.35 -7.76
CA ILE A 68 22.02 6.78 -8.03
C ILE A 68 21.89 7.50 -6.70
N LYS A 69 22.58 8.64 -6.55
CA LYS A 69 22.64 9.42 -5.31
C LYS A 69 22.43 10.90 -5.61
N GLY A 70 21.48 11.54 -4.93
CA GLY A 70 21.24 12.99 -4.99
C GLY A 70 22.27 13.78 -4.20
N GLY A 71 22.56 13.35 -2.97
CA GLY A 71 23.60 13.96 -2.14
C GLY A 71 22.99 14.72 -0.96
N GLY A 72 23.07 16.04 -0.96
CA GLY A 72 22.40 16.87 0.05
C GLY A 72 21.68 18.03 -0.61
N GLY A 73 20.77 18.71 0.09
CA GLY A 73 19.85 19.67 -0.54
C GLY A 73 18.83 19.03 -1.47
N ASP A 74 17.80 19.81 -1.82
CA ASP A 74 16.60 19.31 -2.52
C ASP A 74 16.90 18.86 -3.98
N ASP A 75 16.93 17.55 -4.20
CA ASP A 75 17.27 16.90 -5.46
C ASP A 75 16.03 16.48 -6.26
N THR A 76 16.20 16.29 -7.56
CA THR A 76 15.17 15.69 -8.43
C THR A 76 15.78 14.57 -9.26
N ILE A 77 15.34 13.34 -9.02
CA ILE A 77 15.90 12.14 -9.62
C ILE A 77 14.82 11.39 -10.40
N THR A 78 15.03 11.23 -11.71
CA THR A 78 14.16 10.44 -12.59
C THR A 78 14.92 9.23 -13.14
N TYR A 79 14.34 8.04 -12.99
CA TYR A 79 14.83 6.79 -13.56
C TYR A 79 13.76 6.12 -14.45
N GLU A 80 14.11 5.83 -15.70
CA GLU A 80 13.25 5.12 -16.64
C GLU A 80 13.97 3.89 -17.23
N ASN A 81 13.45 2.69 -16.99
CA ASN A 81 13.87 1.46 -17.65
C ASN A 81 12.73 0.86 -18.48
N SER A 82 12.82 0.98 -19.80
CA SER A 82 11.86 0.40 -20.74
C SER A 82 12.32 -0.94 -21.32
N THR A 83 13.15 -1.70 -20.60
CA THR A 83 13.68 -2.98 -21.05
C THR A 83 13.37 -4.09 -20.05
N TYR A 84 13.13 -5.30 -20.55
CA TYR A 84 12.83 -6.49 -19.75
C TYR A 84 14.11 -7.16 -19.20
N ASP A 85 15.11 -6.33 -18.90
CA ASP A 85 16.40 -6.80 -18.44
C ASP A 85 16.38 -7.18 -16.96
N ARG A 86 17.56 -7.54 -16.44
CA ARG A 86 17.77 -7.79 -15.01
C ARG A 86 18.46 -6.62 -14.32
N SER A 87 18.25 -5.39 -14.81
CA SER A 87 18.84 -4.22 -14.16
C SER A 87 18.10 -3.94 -12.86
N GLN A 88 18.87 -3.82 -11.78
CA GLN A 88 18.39 -3.30 -10.51
C GLN A 88 18.73 -1.81 -10.45
N ALA A 89 17.85 -1.02 -9.87
CA ALA A 89 18.13 0.38 -9.60
C ALA A 89 17.87 0.66 -8.12
N VAL A 90 18.84 1.30 -7.49
CA VAL A 90 18.69 1.85 -6.15
C VAL A 90 18.99 3.34 -6.21
N ILE A 91 18.04 4.14 -5.75
CA ILE A 91 18.12 5.59 -5.70
C ILE A 91 18.16 6.04 -4.24
N TYR A 92 19.07 6.95 -3.93
CA TYR A 92 19.14 7.66 -2.65
C TYR A 92 18.96 9.14 -2.94
N GLY A 93 17.98 9.79 -2.31
CA GLY A 93 17.83 11.25 -2.30
C GLY A 93 19.00 11.85 -1.54
N GLY A 94 19.02 11.63 -0.23
CA GLY A 94 20.13 11.98 0.64
C GLY A 94 19.67 12.84 1.79
N GLY A 95 19.95 14.14 1.75
CA GLY A 95 19.35 15.07 2.70
C GLY A 95 18.74 16.25 1.96
N GLY A 96 17.69 16.87 2.47
CA GLY A 96 16.91 17.87 1.74
C GLY A 96 15.57 17.29 1.29
N ASP A 97 14.69 18.13 0.75
CA ASP A 97 13.37 17.69 0.32
C ASP A 97 13.44 17.17 -1.13
N ASP A 98 13.58 15.86 -1.32
CA ASP A 98 13.89 15.23 -2.60
C ASP A 98 12.65 14.79 -3.37
N VAL A 99 12.75 14.79 -4.70
CA VAL A 99 11.73 14.24 -5.61
C VAL A 99 12.30 13.09 -6.40
N ILE A 100 11.86 11.87 -6.12
CA ILE A 100 12.31 10.64 -6.77
C ILE A 100 11.18 10.02 -7.60
N SER A 101 11.39 9.87 -8.90
CA SER A 101 10.48 9.20 -9.82
C SER A 101 11.16 8.04 -10.53
N MET A 102 10.57 6.84 -10.43
CA MET A 102 11.12 5.63 -11.01
C MET A 102 10.05 4.87 -11.79
N SER A 103 10.36 4.50 -13.04
CA SER A 103 9.53 3.60 -13.84
C SER A 103 10.39 2.49 -14.45
N SER A 104 10.02 1.24 -14.23
CA SER A 104 10.73 0.08 -14.77
C SER A 104 9.76 -1.03 -15.18
N ILE A 105 9.96 -1.59 -16.38
CA ILE A 105 9.29 -2.83 -16.80
C ILE A 105 10.16 -4.08 -16.56
N GLY A 106 11.36 -3.89 -15.99
CA GLY A 106 12.28 -4.97 -15.66
C GLY A 106 11.72 -5.89 -14.56
N ASP A 107 12.19 -7.13 -14.53
CA ASP A 107 11.76 -8.15 -13.56
C ASP A 107 12.63 -8.18 -12.29
N SER A 108 13.47 -7.16 -12.10
CA SER A 108 14.39 -7.10 -10.95
C SER A 108 13.88 -6.15 -9.87
N PRO A 109 14.26 -6.36 -8.60
CA PRO A 109 13.94 -5.44 -7.52
C PRO A 109 14.51 -4.04 -7.77
N HIS A 110 13.68 -3.04 -7.49
CA HIS A 110 14.06 -1.65 -7.49
C HIS A 110 13.75 -0.99 -6.15
N GLY A 111 14.59 -0.04 -5.75
CA GLY A 111 14.50 0.65 -4.46
C GLY A 111 14.68 2.16 -4.57
N ALA A 112 13.93 2.93 -3.80
CA ALA A 112 14.22 4.34 -3.55
C ALA A 112 14.22 4.62 -2.05
N PHE A 113 15.13 5.50 -1.65
CA PHE A 113 15.29 5.97 -0.27
C PHE A 113 15.32 7.50 -0.32
N GLY A 114 14.42 8.16 0.40
CA GLY A 114 14.37 9.61 0.51
C GLY A 114 15.59 10.12 1.28
N GLY A 115 15.60 9.87 2.59
CA GLY A 115 16.71 10.20 3.48
C GLY A 115 16.26 11.17 4.57
N ASP A 116 17.02 12.25 4.78
CA ASP A 116 16.59 13.33 5.69
C ASP A 116 15.82 14.38 4.91
N GLY A 117 14.66 14.85 5.37
CA GLY A 117 13.85 15.85 4.67
C GLY A 117 12.47 15.32 4.35
N ASN A 118 11.61 16.18 3.78
CA ASN A 118 10.25 15.79 3.41
C ASN A 118 10.24 15.39 1.93
N ASP A 119 10.34 14.09 1.67
CA ASP A 119 10.58 13.53 0.35
C ASP A 119 9.29 13.15 -0.39
N THR A 120 9.34 13.20 -1.71
CA THR A 120 8.29 12.67 -2.59
C THR A 120 8.84 11.55 -3.44
N ILE A 121 8.40 10.32 -3.18
CA ILE A 121 8.88 9.10 -3.83
C ILE A 121 7.74 8.46 -4.64
N SER A 122 7.96 8.25 -5.94
CA SER A 122 7.02 7.56 -6.82
C SER A 122 7.74 6.45 -7.59
N ILE A 123 7.39 5.19 -7.32
CA ILE A 123 7.94 4.01 -8.01
C ILE A 123 6.84 3.24 -8.73
N SER A 124 7.07 2.96 -10.01
CA SER A 124 6.27 2.04 -10.83
C SER A 124 7.17 0.94 -11.38
N ALA A 125 7.25 -0.20 -10.70
CA ALA A 125 8.12 -1.31 -11.11
C ALA A 125 7.56 -2.67 -10.68
N ARG A 126 7.89 -3.75 -11.40
CA ARG A 126 7.36 -5.09 -11.10
C ARG A 126 7.67 -5.56 -9.68
N HIS A 127 8.85 -5.23 -9.16
CA HIS A 127 9.26 -5.45 -7.76
C HIS A 127 9.78 -4.13 -7.21
N ALA A 128 9.11 -3.55 -6.23
CA ALA A 128 9.35 -2.18 -5.80
C ALA A 128 9.40 -2.03 -4.28
N GLY A 129 10.41 -1.31 -3.80
CA GLY A 129 10.56 -0.93 -2.40
C GLY A 129 10.82 0.58 -2.26
N ALA A 130 10.20 1.22 -1.29
CA ALA A 130 10.50 2.60 -0.94
C ALA A 130 10.66 2.77 0.58
N SER A 131 11.51 3.69 1.01
CA SER A 131 11.60 4.17 2.39
C SER A 131 11.74 5.69 2.35
N GLY A 132 10.91 6.38 3.14
CA GLY A 132 10.90 7.84 3.26
C GLY A 132 12.14 8.30 4.00
N GLY A 133 12.21 7.97 5.28
CA GLY A 133 13.37 8.24 6.13
C GLY A 133 12.99 9.13 7.31
N ALA A 134 13.59 10.31 7.41
CA ALA A 134 13.27 11.25 8.47
C ALA A 134 12.64 12.50 7.87
N GLY A 135 11.41 12.81 8.23
CA GLY A 135 10.62 13.90 7.67
C GLY A 135 9.22 13.42 7.33
N ASP A 136 8.35 14.34 6.92
CA ASP A 136 6.98 14.00 6.53
C ASP A 136 6.98 13.66 5.03
N ASP A 137 6.92 12.37 4.70
CA ASP A 137 7.16 11.86 3.35
C ASP A 137 5.87 11.52 2.59
N VAL A 138 5.94 11.59 1.26
CA VAL A 138 4.87 11.15 0.36
C VAL A 138 5.39 10.02 -0.52
N ILE A 139 4.90 8.81 -0.27
CA ILE A 139 5.38 7.58 -0.91
C ILE A 139 4.26 6.96 -1.73
N THR A 140 4.47 6.82 -3.04
CA THR A 140 3.60 6.07 -3.95
C THR A 140 4.36 4.91 -4.58
N VAL A 141 3.95 3.68 -4.29
CA VAL A 141 4.56 2.46 -4.86
C VAL A 141 3.51 1.65 -5.61
N ALA A 142 3.70 1.51 -6.92
CA ALA A 142 2.90 0.65 -7.78
C ALA A 142 3.78 -0.45 -8.37
N GLY A 143 3.39 -1.72 -8.17
CA GLY A 143 4.12 -2.84 -8.72
C GLY A 143 3.29 -4.09 -8.92
N ASP A 144 3.86 -5.11 -9.55
CA ASP A 144 3.18 -6.38 -9.72
C ASP A 144 3.33 -7.20 -8.41
N TYR A 145 4.56 -7.35 -7.93
CA TYR A 145 4.93 -8.22 -6.82
C TYR A 145 5.81 -7.50 -5.78
N LEU A 146 5.80 -8.01 -4.54
CA LEU A 146 6.73 -7.62 -3.48
C LEU A 146 6.76 -6.11 -3.22
N VAL A 147 5.62 -5.45 -3.36
CA VAL A 147 5.50 -4.03 -3.10
C VAL A 147 5.69 -3.78 -1.60
N SER A 148 6.70 -3.00 -1.24
CA SER A 148 6.96 -2.58 0.13
C SER A 148 7.19 -1.07 0.24
N ALA A 149 6.72 -0.47 1.32
CA ALA A 149 6.91 0.94 1.62
C ALA A 149 7.05 1.14 3.13
N TYR A 150 7.94 2.04 3.53
CA TYR A 150 8.21 2.41 4.91
C TYR A 150 8.22 3.94 4.99
N GLY A 151 7.38 4.55 5.83
CA GLY A 151 7.43 6.00 6.08
C GLY A 151 8.66 6.38 6.92
N ASP A 152 8.91 5.56 7.94
CA ASP A 152 9.99 5.65 8.92
C ASP A 152 9.71 6.67 10.04
N ALA A 153 10.11 7.94 9.95
CA ALA A 153 9.90 8.91 11.02
C ALA A 153 9.37 10.25 10.50
N GLY A 154 8.16 10.60 10.88
CA GLY A 154 7.43 11.79 10.45
C GLY A 154 5.97 11.45 10.23
N ASP A 155 5.14 12.43 9.91
CA ASP A 155 3.74 12.17 9.58
C ASP A 155 3.64 11.83 8.07
N ASP A 156 3.65 10.54 7.73
CA ASP A 156 3.84 10.07 6.35
C ASP A 156 2.53 9.80 5.60
N VAL A 157 2.57 9.91 4.26
CA VAL A 157 1.49 9.53 3.37
C VAL A 157 1.95 8.43 2.43
N ILE A 158 1.43 7.22 2.63
CA ILE A 158 1.82 6.03 1.87
C ILE A 158 0.65 5.52 1.03
N THR A 159 0.85 5.42 -0.27
CA THR A 159 -0.07 4.75 -1.21
C THR A 159 0.64 3.59 -1.88
N ALA A 160 0.17 2.37 -1.64
CA ALA A 160 0.74 1.16 -2.24
C ALA A 160 -0.32 0.39 -3.04
N SER A 161 0.05 -0.06 -4.24
CA SER A 161 -0.83 -0.90 -5.05
C SER A 161 -0.09 -1.97 -5.84
N GLY A 162 -0.71 -3.14 -6.00
CA GLY A 162 -0.15 -4.23 -6.81
C GLY A 162 -0.89 -5.55 -6.71
N GLU A 163 -0.46 -6.56 -7.47
CA GLU A 163 -1.01 -7.92 -7.29
C GLU A 163 -0.61 -8.48 -5.92
N LEU A 164 0.64 -8.25 -5.50
CA LEU A 164 1.15 -8.60 -4.18
C LEU A 164 1.81 -7.41 -3.48
N VAL A 165 1.16 -6.92 -2.44
CA VAL A 165 1.71 -5.96 -1.49
C VAL A 165 2.21 -6.70 -0.25
N SER A 166 3.53 -6.75 -0.05
CA SER A 166 4.12 -7.60 0.98
C SER A 166 4.09 -6.97 2.37
N ARG A 167 4.54 -5.73 2.49
CA ARG A 167 4.71 -5.06 3.79
C ARG A 167 4.67 -3.54 3.66
N ILE A 168 3.77 -2.91 4.39
CA ILE A 168 3.65 -1.46 4.47
C ILE A 168 3.72 -1.05 5.94
N GLU A 169 4.59 -0.11 6.27
CA GLU A 169 4.74 0.43 7.63
C GLU A 169 4.79 1.95 7.59
N GLY A 170 3.98 2.61 8.42
CA GLY A 170 4.05 4.07 8.62
C GLY A 170 5.33 4.42 9.36
N GLY A 171 5.40 4.08 10.65
CA GLY A 171 6.60 4.24 11.46
C GLY A 171 6.33 5.03 12.72
N GLN A 172 7.02 6.15 12.91
CA GLN A 172 6.73 7.11 13.97
C GLN A 172 6.05 8.33 13.37
N GLY A 173 4.92 8.76 13.92
CA GLY A 173 4.15 9.89 13.42
C GLY A 173 2.71 9.47 13.16
N ASN A 174 1.88 10.42 12.77
CA ASN A 174 0.49 10.15 12.44
C ASN A 174 0.38 9.89 10.93
N ASP A 175 0.40 8.62 10.57
CA ASP A 175 0.55 8.19 9.19
C ASP A 175 -0.80 8.02 8.49
N THR A 176 -0.83 8.31 7.20
CA THR A 176 -1.97 8.01 6.32
C THR A 176 -1.57 6.94 5.31
N ILE A 177 -2.10 5.73 5.49
CA ILE A 177 -1.74 4.55 4.71
C ILE A 177 -2.93 4.09 3.88
N THR A 178 -2.74 3.99 2.56
CA THR A 178 -3.73 3.44 1.62
C THR A 178 -3.11 2.29 0.83
N VAL A 179 -3.67 1.09 0.98
CA VAL A 179 -3.19 -0.14 0.32
C VAL A 179 -4.29 -0.74 -0.54
N ASN A 180 -4.00 -0.96 -1.82
CA ASN A 180 -4.90 -1.61 -2.76
C ASN A 180 -4.18 -2.77 -3.45
N GLY A 181 -4.45 -4.02 -3.06
CA GLY A 181 -3.83 -5.14 -3.74
C GLY A 181 -4.69 -6.39 -3.77
N THR A 182 -4.44 -7.25 -4.75
CA THR A 182 -5.13 -8.55 -4.81
C THR A 182 -4.77 -9.39 -3.59
N ALA A 183 -3.47 -9.46 -3.26
CA ALA A 183 -2.96 -10.07 -2.05
C ALA A 183 -2.16 -9.04 -1.23
N VAL A 184 -2.52 -8.90 0.04
CA VAL A 184 -1.84 -8.00 0.99
C VAL A 184 -1.30 -8.82 2.17
N GLY A 185 -0.04 -8.57 2.54
CA GLY A 185 0.64 -9.23 3.64
C GLY A 185 0.44 -8.51 4.98
N LEU A 186 1.36 -7.61 5.32
CA LEU A 186 1.33 -6.83 6.55
C LEU A 186 1.13 -5.35 6.26
N VAL A 187 0.24 -4.71 7.02
CA VAL A 187 0.08 -3.24 7.07
C VAL A 187 0.14 -2.80 8.53
N SER A 188 1.04 -1.89 8.85
CA SER A 188 1.18 -1.33 10.21
C SER A 188 1.22 0.20 10.16
N GLY A 189 0.48 0.86 11.06
CA GLY A 189 0.59 2.30 11.29
C GLY A 189 1.89 2.61 12.03
N GLY A 190 1.99 2.18 13.29
CA GLY A 190 3.22 2.24 14.07
C GLY A 190 3.04 2.98 15.38
N PHE A 191 3.66 4.14 15.55
CA PHE A 191 3.45 5.01 16.70
C PHE A 191 2.82 6.31 16.26
N GLY A 192 1.63 6.62 16.75
CA GLY A 192 0.90 7.83 16.40
C GLY A 192 -0.57 7.50 16.19
N ASP A 193 -1.39 8.50 15.95
CA ASP A 193 -2.80 8.29 15.62
C ASP A 193 -2.91 8.10 14.10
N ASP A 194 -2.93 6.84 13.64
CA ASP A 194 -2.80 6.48 12.24
C ASP A 194 -4.16 6.34 11.52
N VAL A 195 -4.16 6.58 10.21
CA VAL A 195 -5.30 6.34 9.33
C VAL A 195 -4.92 5.30 8.29
N ILE A 196 -5.48 4.10 8.42
CA ILE A 196 -5.17 2.95 7.56
C ILE A 196 -6.40 2.57 6.75
N THR A 197 -6.24 2.49 5.43
CA THR A 197 -7.26 1.95 4.52
C THR A 197 -6.67 0.81 3.71
N VAL A 198 -7.25 -0.39 3.82
CA VAL A 198 -6.79 -1.58 3.10
C VAL A 198 -7.93 -2.17 2.29
N THR A 199 -7.73 -2.31 1.00
CA THR A 199 -8.58 -3.08 0.10
C THR A 199 -7.82 -4.32 -0.37
N SER A 200 -8.38 -5.51 -0.10
CA SER A 200 -7.75 -6.77 -0.51
C SER A 200 -8.74 -7.86 -0.91
N GLU A 201 -8.29 -8.77 -1.77
CA GLU A 201 -9.09 -9.92 -2.21
C GLU A 201 -8.77 -11.20 -1.40
N ASN A 202 -7.85 -11.13 -0.43
CA ASN A 202 -7.49 -12.23 0.47
C ASN A 202 -8.71 -12.84 1.19
N LYS A 203 -8.68 -14.15 1.46
CA LYS A 203 -9.78 -14.89 2.13
C LYS A 203 -9.25 -15.87 3.18
N PHE A 204 -9.98 -16.05 4.29
CA PHE A 204 -9.62 -16.99 5.37
C PHE A 204 -9.52 -18.46 4.92
N ASP A 205 -10.31 -18.87 3.92
CA ASP A 205 -10.55 -20.28 3.60
C ASP A 205 -10.41 -20.60 2.10
N ASP A 206 -9.62 -19.85 1.33
CA ASP A 206 -9.35 -20.20 -0.08
C ASP A 206 -8.39 -21.39 -0.21
N TRP A 207 -8.90 -22.58 0.11
CA TRP A 207 -8.33 -23.87 -0.26
C TRP A 207 -8.88 -24.36 -1.61
N SER A 208 -9.94 -23.74 -2.15
CA SER A 208 -10.73 -24.29 -3.26
C SER A 208 -10.15 -24.07 -4.65
N ASP A 209 -9.22 -23.14 -4.86
CA ASP A 209 -8.76 -22.83 -6.22
C ASP A 209 -7.41 -23.49 -6.59
N TYR A 210 -7.45 -24.81 -6.78
CA TYR A 210 -6.39 -25.56 -7.49
C TYR A 210 -6.58 -25.53 -9.02
N ASP A 211 -7.58 -24.80 -9.54
CA ASP A 211 -7.81 -24.68 -10.97
C ASP A 211 -7.37 -23.32 -11.49
N HIS A 212 -6.08 -23.22 -11.84
CA HIS A 212 -5.47 -22.06 -12.46
C HIS A 212 -6.17 -21.67 -13.79
N GLY A 213 -7.24 -20.88 -13.69
CA GLY A 213 -8.00 -20.33 -14.81
C GLY A 213 -7.47 -19.02 -15.39
N THR A 214 -6.46 -18.38 -14.77
CA THR A 214 -5.82 -17.17 -15.29
C THR A 214 -4.29 -17.23 -15.12
N GLY A 215 -3.65 -18.04 -15.97
CA GLY A 215 -2.37 -17.67 -16.60
C GLY A 215 -1.23 -17.16 -15.72
N HIS A 216 -0.56 -18.08 -15.02
CA HIS A 216 0.89 -18.11 -14.88
C HIS A 216 1.56 -16.90 -14.18
N VAL A 217 1.65 -16.94 -12.85
CA VAL A 217 2.75 -16.29 -12.13
C VAL A 217 3.29 -17.24 -11.05
N HIS A 218 4.60 -17.48 -11.11
CA HIS A 218 5.38 -18.39 -10.27
C HIS A 218 5.01 -18.35 -8.77
N GLY A 219 4.57 -19.50 -8.22
CA GLY A 219 4.97 -20.15 -6.96
C GLY A 219 5.20 -19.38 -5.64
N TYR A 220 5.04 -18.05 -5.61
CA TYR A 220 5.28 -17.17 -4.47
C TYR A 220 3.99 -16.86 -3.70
N TYR A 221 2.83 -17.16 -4.32
CA TYR A 221 1.49 -16.77 -3.88
C TYR A 221 0.83 -17.67 -2.82
N ASP A 222 1.41 -18.84 -2.52
CA ASP A 222 0.76 -19.80 -1.60
C ASP A 222 0.75 -19.32 -0.13
N GLY A 223 1.66 -18.39 0.22
CA GLY A 223 1.74 -17.81 1.57
C GLY A 223 0.84 -16.60 1.83
N TYR A 224 0.31 -15.97 0.77
CA TYR A 224 -0.47 -14.73 0.84
C TYR A 224 -1.95 -14.94 0.48
N LYS A 225 -2.46 -16.16 0.60
CA LYS A 225 -3.91 -16.41 0.47
C LYS A 225 -4.68 -16.01 1.72
N ASN A 226 -4.01 -16.08 2.87
CA ASN A 226 -4.57 -15.66 4.15
C ASN A 226 -4.86 -14.15 4.14
N PRO A 227 -5.87 -13.70 4.88
CA PRO A 227 -6.17 -12.29 5.06
C PRO A 227 -4.95 -11.47 5.52
N PRO A 228 -4.84 -10.20 5.11
CA PRO A 228 -3.79 -9.31 5.58
C PRO A 228 -3.79 -9.20 7.10
N ILE A 229 -2.60 -9.07 7.67
CA ILE A 229 -2.42 -8.65 9.05
C ILE A 229 -2.38 -7.13 9.07
N ILE A 230 -3.29 -6.52 9.81
CA ILE A 230 -3.41 -5.08 9.96
C ILE A 230 -3.22 -4.74 11.44
N ASP A 231 -2.41 -3.73 11.69
CA ASP A 231 -1.97 -3.34 13.01
C ASP A 231 -1.90 -1.83 13.10
N GLY A 232 -2.82 -1.20 13.83
CA GLY A 232 -2.78 0.25 14.03
C GLY A 232 -1.46 0.66 14.69
N GLY A 233 -1.08 -0.08 15.74
CA GLY A 233 0.08 0.20 16.54
C GLY A 233 -0.33 0.99 17.78
N ARG A 234 0.52 1.90 18.26
CA ARG A 234 0.20 2.72 19.44
C ARG A 234 -0.40 4.04 19.02
N GLY A 235 -1.61 4.32 19.47
CA GLY A 235 -2.25 5.60 19.27
C GLY A 235 -3.74 5.50 19.47
N ASN A 236 -4.51 6.25 18.69
CA ASN A 236 -5.93 5.98 18.52
C ASN A 236 -6.17 5.93 17.02
N ASP A 237 -6.16 4.72 16.48
CA ASP A 237 -6.07 4.53 15.05
C ASP A 237 -7.45 4.45 14.40
N VAL A 238 -7.53 4.85 13.13
CA VAL A 238 -8.71 4.67 12.29
C VAL A 238 -8.37 3.68 11.19
N ILE A 239 -8.97 2.50 11.25
CA ILE A 239 -8.69 1.39 10.33
C ILE A 239 -9.94 1.11 9.49
N ASN A 240 -9.83 1.21 8.17
CA ASN A 240 -10.90 0.90 7.22
C ASN A 240 -10.49 -0.30 6.36
N ILE A 241 -11.30 -1.36 6.39
CA ILE A 241 -10.99 -2.64 5.78
C ILE A 241 -12.08 -2.95 4.76
N ASP A 242 -11.69 -3.03 3.50
CA ASP A 242 -12.50 -3.57 2.42
C ASP A 242 -11.99 -4.96 2.00
N GLY A 243 -12.73 -5.99 2.39
CA GLY A 243 -12.31 -7.39 2.27
C GLY A 243 -12.18 -8.06 3.63
N GLN A 244 -11.55 -9.25 3.64
CA GLN A 244 -11.28 -9.99 4.87
C GLN A 244 -9.92 -9.58 5.43
N ALA A 245 -9.76 -9.58 6.75
CA ALA A 245 -8.49 -9.23 7.40
C ALA A 245 -8.32 -9.92 8.75
N ARG A 246 -7.10 -9.87 9.26
CA ARG A 246 -6.77 -10.09 10.67
C ARG A 246 -6.28 -8.78 11.28
N VAL A 247 -6.97 -8.27 12.28
CA VAL A 247 -6.56 -7.08 13.02
C VAL A 247 -5.86 -7.51 14.30
N VAL A 248 -4.69 -6.94 14.56
CA VAL A 248 -3.94 -7.14 15.81
C VAL A 248 -4.16 -5.93 16.69
N HIS A 249 -4.47 -6.17 17.96
CA HIS A 249 -4.56 -5.14 18.99
C HIS A 249 -3.81 -5.61 20.24
N ARG A 250 -2.94 -4.76 20.77
CA ARG A 250 -2.03 -5.05 21.87
C ARG A 250 -2.20 -4.06 23.00
N ALA A 251 -1.67 -4.43 24.16
CA ALA A 251 -1.72 -3.58 25.34
C ALA A 251 -0.92 -2.27 25.18
N GLY A 252 -1.62 -1.15 25.18
CA GLY A 252 -1.09 0.18 24.91
C GLY A 252 -1.25 0.64 23.47
N ASP A 253 -2.02 -0.10 22.67
CA ASP A 253 -2.39 0.30 21.30
C ASP A 253 -3.45 1.42 21.32
N GLY A 254 -4.19 1.55 22.43
CA GLY A 254 -5.06 2.70 22.70
C GLY A 254 -6.51 2.48 22.23
N GLN A 255 -7.16 3.51 21.69
CA GLN A 255 -8.60 3.46 21.39
C GLN A 255 -8.89 3.51 19.90
N ASP A 256 -8.90 2.34 19.27
CA ASP A 256 -9.00 2.22 17.82
C ASP A 256 -10.44 2.18 17.33
N VAL A 257 -10.67 2.76 16.17
CA VAL A 257 -11.94 2.72 15.42
C VAL A 257 -11.73 1.92 14.14
N ILE A 258 -12.38 0.76 14.06
CA ILE A 258 -12.23 -0.20 12.97
C ILE A 258 -13.55 -0.31 12.19
N THR A 259 -13.50 -0.04 10.89
CA THR A 259 -14.60 -0.25 9.95
C THR A 259 -14.31 -1.47 9.08
N VAL A 260 -15.21 -2.46 9.07
CA VAL A 260 -15.04 -3.72 8.33
C VAL A 260 -16.13 -3.92 7.28
N SER A 261 -15.80 -4.49 6.11
CA SER A 261 -16.78 -4.83 5.04
C SER A 261 -17.07 -6.33 4.89
N ASP A 262 -16.21 -7.20 5.46
CA ASP A 262 -16.34 -8.65 5.42
C ASP A 262 -15.78 -9.27 6.73
N LYS A 263 -15.71 -10.60 6.77
CA LYS A 263 -15.18 -11.40 7.87
C LYS A 263 -13.80 -10.89 8.31
N THR A 264 -13.66 -10.53 9.59
CA THR A 264 -12.43 -10.01 10.17
C THR A 264 -12.14 -10.71 11.50
N GLU A 265 -10.95 -11.27 11.63
CA GLU A 265 -10.47 -11.86 12.89
C GLU A 265 -9.74 -10.79 13.69
N PHE A 266 -10.10 -10.63 14.95
CA PHE A 266 -9.40 -9.77 15.89
C PHE A 266 -8.55 -10.64 16.81
N VAL A 267 -7.28 -10.28 16.94
CA VAL A 267 -6.30 -10.97 17.77
C VAL A 267 -5.77 -10.00 18.82
N THR A 268 -5.86 -10.42 20.07
CA THR A 268 -5.48 -9.62 21.23
C THR A 268 -4.23 -10.17 21.89
N PHE A 269 -3.30 -9.28 22.28
CA PHE A 269 -2.08 -9.65 22.99
C PHE A 269 -1.83 -8.71 24.17
N GLY A 270 -1.26 -9.25 25.26
CA GLY A 270 -0.63 -8.45 26.29
C GLY A 270 0.68 -7.79 25.82
N LYS A 271 1.37 -7.06 26.69
CA LYS A 271 2.65 -6.41 26.32
C LYS A 271 3.76 -7.41 25.97
N ASP A 272 3.71 -8.58 26.60
CA ASP A 272 4.60 -9.71 26.35
C ASP A 272 3.78 -10.97 26.06
N TRP A 273 4.38 -11.95 25.39
CA TRP A 273 3.70 -13.19 24.98
C TRP A 273 3.10 -13.99 26.15
N PHE A 274 3.70 -13.87 27.33
CA PHE A 274 3.25 -14.53 28.57
C PHE A 274 2.39 -13.63 29.46
N ASP A 275 2.16 -12.39 29.06
CA ASP A 275 1.31 -11.48 29.80
C ASP A 275 -0.15 -11.91 29.65
N SER A 276 -0.89 -11.90 30.75
CA SER A 276 -2.33 -12.23 30.81
C SER A 276 -3.21 -11.01 30.52
N VAL A 277 -2.59 -9.87 30.21
CA VAL A 277 -3.25 -8.62 29.85
C VAL A 277 -4.00 -8.77 28.50
N LEU A 278 -5.14 -8.09 28.41
CA LEU A 278 -6.11 -8.13 27.29
C LEU A 278 -6.65 -9.54 26.97
N ASN A 279 -6.85 -10.39 27.97
CA ASN A 279 -7.55 -11.65 27.77
C ASN A 279 -9.04 -11.40 27.45
N LEU A 280 -9.59 -12.13 26.48
CA LEU A 280 -10.99 -12.01 26.08
C LEU A 280 -11.98 -12.60 27.10
N ASP A 281 -11.53 -13.48 28.00
CA ASP A 281 -12.34 -13.97 29.12
C ASP A 281 -12.70 -12.83 30.10
N ASP A 282 -11.84 -11.80 30.17
CA ASP A 282 -11.99 -10.62 31.04
C ASP A 282 -12.46 -9.37 30.26
N ALA A 283 -12.72 -9.51 28.95
CA ALA A 283 -13.15 -8.41 28.11
C ALA A 283 -14.66 -8.16 28.23
N ASN A 284 -15.06 -6.89 28.18
CA ASN A 284 -16.45 -6.48 28.12
C ASN A 284 -16.83 -6.11 26.68
N PHE A 285 -17.80 -6.84 26.13
CA PHE A 285 -18.39 -6.61 24.81
C PHE A 285 -19.75 -5.93 24.96
N SER A 286 -19.92 -4.78 24.30
CA SER A 286 -21.21 -4.08 24.22
C SER A 286 -21.51 -3.70 22.78
N TYR A 287 -22.74 -3.89 22.33
CA TYR A 287 -23.18 -3.51 20.99
C TYR A 287 -24.36 -2.56 21.06
N GLU A 288 -24.14 -1.31 20.65
CA GLU A 288 -25.13 -0.24 20.69
C GLU A 288 -25.02 0.60 19.42
N ASN A 289 -26.15 0.98 18.84
CA ASN A 289 -26.22 1.85 17.65
C ASN A 289 -25.37 1.39 16.44
N GLY A 290 -25.20 0.08 16.26
CA GLY A 290 -24.42 -0.48 15.14
C GLY A 290 -22.91 -0.57 15.39
N GLU A 291 -22.45 -0.23 16.59
CA GLU A 291 -21.03 -0.29 16.95
C GLU A 291 -20.80 -1.35 18.04
N LEU A 292 -19.88 -2.28 17.77
CA LEU A 292 -19.35 -3.22 18.75
C LEU A 292 -18.19 -2.55 19.48
N THR A 293 -18.32 -2.36 20.78
CA THR A 293 -17.24 -1.87 21.63
C THR A 293 -16.69 -3.01 22.48
N VAL A 294 -15.38 -3.19 22.42
CA VAL A 294 -14.62 -4.15 23.24
C VAL A 294 -13.70 -3.35 24.16
N THR A 295 -13.78 -3.61 25.46
CA THR A 295 -13.00 -2.94 26.50
C THR A 295 -12.42 -3.97 27.46
N PHE A 296 -11.31 -3.62 28.11
CA PHE A 296 -10.61 -4.53 29.02
C PHE A 296 -10.50 -3.88 30.40
N GLU A 297 -10.98 -4.57 31.44
CA GLU A 297 -11.02 -3.98 32.79
C GLU A 297 -9.60 -3.60 33.27
N GLY A 298 -9.43 -2.35 33.72
CA GLY A 298 -8.15 -1.86 34.20
C GLY A 298 -7.17 -1.42 33.11
N HIS A 299 -7.59 -1.41 31.84
CA HIS A 299 -6.81 -0.95 30.70
C HIS A 299 -7.53 0.20 29.98
N ASP A 300 -6.74 1.10 29.40
CA ASP A 300 -7.27 2.21 28.57
C ASP A 300 -7.53 1.76 27.12
N ASP A 301 -7.07 0.56 26.78
CA ASP A 301 -7.22 -0.07 25.46
C ASP A 301 -8.69 -0.37 25.13
N LYS A 302 -9.10 -0.04 23.91
CA LYS A 302 -10.48 -0.18 23.44
C LYS A 302 -10.52 -0.37 21.92
N MET A 303 -11.40 -1.25 21.47
CA MET A 303 -11.76 -1.36 20.05
C MET A 303 -13.21 -0.93 19.86
N THR A 304 -13.46 0.01 18.94
CA THR A 304 -14.81 0.33 18.42
C THR A 304 -14.91 -0.17 16.98
N ILE A 305 -15.72 -1.19 16.76
CA ILE A 305 -15.84 -1.91 15.49
C ILE A 305 -17.22 -1.66 14.89
N ARG A 306 -17.28 -1.36 13.58
CA ARG A 306 -18.54 -1.12 12.86
C ARG A 306 -18.49 -1.66 11.43
N ALA A 307 -19.65 -1.91 10.84
CA ALA A 307 -19.76 -2.28 9.44
C ALA A 307 -19.65 -1.06 8.52
N ALA A 308 -19.09 -1.23 7.31
CA ALA A 308 -18.96 -0.17 6.32
C ALA A 308 -20.31 0.31 5.73
N GLU A 309 -21.33 -0.55 5.67
CA GLU A 309 -22.57 -0.29 4.89
C GLU A 309 -23.86 -0.23 5.71
N GLY A 310 -23.79 0.04 7.02
CA GLY A 310 -25.00 0.04 7.87
C GLY A 310 -25.61 -1.35 8.10
N GLU A 311 -24.87 -2.38 7.71
CA GLU A 311 -25.13 -3.78 8.00
C GLU A 311 -24.94 -4.08 9.49
N GLU A 312 -25.57 -5.14 9.98
CA GLU A 312 -25.38 -5.60 11.36
C GLU A 312 -24.11 -6.46 11.49
N LEU A 313 -23.50 -6.44 12.68
CA LEU A 313 -22.38 -7.31 13.01
C LEU A 313 -22.85 -8.54 13.79
N SER A 314 -22.22 -9.69 13.54
CA SER A 314 -22.20 -10.83 14.45
C SER A 314 -20.75 -11.12 14.87
N TRP A 315 -20.56 -11.65 16.08
CA TRP A 315 -19.24 -12.04 16.54
C TRP A 315 -19.26 -13.29 17.41
N GLU A 316 -18.15 -14.03 17.39
CA GLU A 316 -17.93 -15.21 18.22
C GLU A 316 -16.49 -15.24 18.75
N LEU A 317 -16.33 -15.64 20.02
CA LEU A 317 -15.01 -15.92 20.57
C LEU A 317 -14.49 -17.24 19.96
N THR A 318 -13.30 -17.21 19.39
CA THR A 318 -12.65 -18.39 18.80
C THR A 318 -11.54 -18.93 19.71
N SER A 319 -11.05 -18.12 20.64
CA SER A 319 -10.19 -18.50 21.77
C SER A 319 -10.28 -17.46 22.90
N ASP A 320 -9.42 -17.59 23.91
CA ASP A 320 -9.20 -16.57 24.96
C ASP A 320 -8.45 -15.32 24.45
N ARG A 321 -7.99 -15.32 23.19
CA ARG A 321 -7.25 -14.21 22.57
C ARG A 321 -7.75 -13.80 21.20
N THR A 322 -8.68 -14.55 20.62
CA THR A 322 -9.19 -14.30 19.27
C THR A 322 -10.71 -14.32 19.25
N PHE A 323 -11.28 -13.41 18.47
CA PHE A 323 -12.70 -13.42 18.15
C PHE A 323 -12.90 -13.06 16.67
N MET A 324 -13.93 -13.61 16.08
CA MET A 324 -14.29 -13.39 14.69
C MET A 324 -15.47 -12.43 14.63
N VAL A 325 -15.36 -11.38 13.82
CA VAL A 325 -16.47 -10.48 13.47
C VAL A 325 -16.89 -10.77 12.03
N THR A 326 -18.20 -10.87 11.80
CA THR A 326 -18.78 -11.06 10.47
C THR A 326 -19.80 -9.96 10.20
N VAL A 327 -19.72 -9.36 9.02
CA VAL A 327 -20.73 -8.43 8.51
C VAL A 327 -21.91 -9.24 7.96
N ASN A 328 -23.09 -9.07 8.55
CA ASN A 328 -24.30 -9.80 8.19
C ASN A 328 -24.93 -9.17 6.95
N LYS A 329 -24.36 -9.41 5.76
CA LYS A 329 -24.91 -8.89 4.51
C LYS A 329 -26.36 -9.33 4.33
N ALA A 330 -27.25 -8.40 4.03
CA ALA A 330 -28.62 -8.74 3.65
C ALA A 330 -28.56 -9.79 2.53
N ALA A 331 -29.31 -10.90 2.69
CA ALA A 331 -29.36 -11.93 1.67
C ALA A 331 -29.69 -11.26 0.33
N GLU A 332 -28.79 -11.35 -0.65
CA GLU A 332 -29.12 -10.99 -2.01
C GLU A 332 -30.36 -11.80 -2.36
N THR A 333 -31.49 -11.13 -2.52
CA THR A 333 -32.66 -11.76 -3.12
C THR A 333 -32.23 -12.06 -4.55
N SER A 334 -31.77 -13.28 -4.80
CA SER A 334 -31.60 -13.77 -6.15
C SER A 334 -32.98 -13.65 -6.79
N VAL A 335 -33.11 -12.68 -7.69
CA VAL A 335 -34.22 -12.68 -8.62
C VAL A 335 -33.86 -13.74 -9.66
N ASP A 336 -33.91 -15.01 -9.25
CA ASP A 336 -34.14 -16.11 -10.17
C ASP A 336 -35.57 -15.93 -10.69
N ALA A 337 -35.71 -14.98 -11.61
CA ALA A 337 -36.85 -14.95 -12.49
C ALA A 337 -36.78 -16.25 -13.29
N GLU A 338 -37.54 -17.25 -12.83
CA GLU A 338 -38.07 -18.32 -13.65
C GLU A 338 -38.64 -17.71 -14.94
N ALA A 339 -37.81 -17.59 -15.97
CA ALA A 339 -38.29 -17.59 -17.33
C ALA A 339 -38.62 -19.04 -17.67
N GLY A 340 -39.79 -19.47 -17.20
CA GLY A 340 -40.51 -20.60 -17.76
C GLY A 340 -40.81 -20.29 -19.23
N ALA A 341 -39.85 -20.61 -20.11
CA ALA A 341 -40.10 -20.81 -21.51
C ALA A 341 -40.45 -22.29 -21.68
N GLU A 342 -41.73 -22.61 -21.52
CA GLU A 342 -42.32 -23.78 -22.16
C GLU A 342 -42.05 -23.65 -23.65
N VAL A 343 -41.04 -24.38 -24.14
CA VAL A 343 -40.93 -24.67 -25.56
C VAL A 343 -41.98 -25.73 -25.85
N GLU A 344 -43.18 -25.28 -26.25
CA GLU A 344 -44.14 -26.11 -26.95
C GLU A 344 -43.46 -26.64 -28.22
N HIS A 345 -43.02 -27.90 -28.16
CA HIS A 345 -42.68 -28.66 -29.35
C HIS A 345 -44.00 -29.04 -30.03
N ASP A 346 -44.36 -28.26 -31.05
CA ASP A 346 -45.44 -28.56 -32.00
C ASP A 346 -45.02 -29.77 -32.85
N ASP A 347 -45.22 -30.98 -32.33
CA ASP A 347 -45.02 -32.23 -33.07
C ASP A 347 -46.28 -32.52 -33.88
N GLN A 348 -46.30 -32.03 -35.13
CA GLN A 348 -47.29 -32.42 -36.11
C GLN A 348 -47.12 -33.89 -36.48
N THR A 349 -47.90 -34.75 -35.84
CA THR A 349 -48.27 -36.06 -36.39
C THR A 349 -49.77 -36.27 -36.24
N ASP A 350 -50.52 -35.94 -37.29
CA ASP A 350 -51.80 -36.60 -37.55
C ASP A 350 -52.10 -36.61 -39.06
N GLN A 351 -51.66 -37.69 -39.72
CA GLN A 351 -52.39 -38.24 -40.86
C GLN A 351 -52.53 -39.74 -40.64
N ALA A 352 -53.72 -40.11 -40.14
CA ALA A 352 -54.24 -41.46 -40.21
C ALA A 352 -55.07 -41.65 -41.50
N ASP A 353 -54.94 -42.87 -42.03
CA ASP A 353 -55.66 -43.49 -43.15
C ASP A 353 -57.14 -43.12 -43.35
N SER A 354 -57.49 -42.82 -44.61
CA SER A 354 -58.55 -43.52 -45.38
C SER A 354 -58.48 -43.16 -46.87
#